data_AF-A0AA35NHZ3-F1
#
_entry.id   AF-A0AA35NHZ3-F1
#
_cell.length_a   1.000
_cell.length_b   1.000
_cell.length_c   1.000
_cell.angle_alpha   90.00
_cell.angle_beta   90.00
_cell.angle_gamma   90.00
#
_symmetry.space_group_name_H-M   'P 1'
#
loop_
_entity.id
_entity.type
_entity.pdbx_description
1 polymer ?
#
loop_
_entity_poly.entity_id
_entity_poly.type
_entity_poly.pdbx_seq_one_letter_code
_entity_poly.pdbx_strand_id
1 'polypeptide(L)'
;MTEISNDPFLIYVLNTKQLSNLDRLRKKAVTKQLELSADNKNSEEFLKYQHMYQTEAFECSQKRHDSHKIMENEYELYQRSSKTRRYSIDLDSVPAADMDPQAVNSNEDFLDRDEDNDAVMELRKRLLGKQQSKGLGYESTKSVDRQIEDQDTLQQDLIQDMSKLVGSLKQGAVAFQSALDEDKQVLGAAEIGIQVASQGLMDVSGKLKKYDKSKLSYLFYITVFIFMILGLVFTFIIIQLFPAL
;
A
#
# COMPACT_ATOMS: atom_id res chain seq x y z
N MET A 1 -3.44 -33.43 -9.68
CA MET A 1 -2.53 -32.85 -8.68
C MET A 1 -2.35 -31.39 -9.04
N THR A 2 -3.11 -30.51 -8.40
CA THR A 2 -3.05 -29.06 -8.62
C THR A 2 -1.83 -28.51 -7.88
N GLU A 3 -0.88 -27.93 -8.60
CA GLU A 3 0.21 -27.15 -8.02
C GLU A 3 -0.41 -26.05 -7.14
N ILE A 4 -0.38 -26.26 -5.83
CA ILE A 4 -0.68 -25.21 -4.86
C ILE A 4 0.52 -24.28 -4.94
N SER A 5 0.36 -23.15 -5.62
CA SER A 5 1.33 -22.06 -5.59
C SER A 5 1.68 -21.78 -4.12
N ASN A 6 2.91 -22.07 -3.73
CA ASN A 6 3.47 -21.93 -2.38
C ASN A 6 3.64 -20.45 -1.95
N ASP A 7 2.85 -19.54 -2.52
CA ASP A 7 2.89 -18.13 -2.20
C ASP A 7 2.33 -17.90 -0.79
N PRO A 8 3.14 -17.42 0.18
CA PRO A 8 2.69 -17.14 1.54
C PRO A 8 1.51 -16.16 1.58
N PHE A 9 1.47 -15.20 0.65
CA PHE A 9 0.37 -14.24 0.58
C PHE A 9 -0.94 -14.91 0.16
N LEU A 10 -0.91 -15.74 -0.89
CA LEU A 10 -2.08 -16.47 -1.32
C LEU A 10 -2.59 -17.42 -0.22
N ILE A 11 -1.68 -18.13 0.45
CA ILE A 11 -2.03 -19.02 1.58
C ILE A 11 -2.69 -18.22 2.70
N TYR A 12 -2.17 -17.04 3.04
CA TYR A 12 -2.79 -16.16 4.04
C TYR A 12 -4.20 -15.72 3.65
N VAL A 13 -4.41 -15.29 2.40
CA VAL A 13 -5.72 -14.84 1.89
C VAL A 13 -6.73 -15.99 1.87
N LEU A 14 -6.34 -17.15 1.38
CA LEU A 14 -7.19 -18.33 1.31
C LEU A 14 -7.62 -18.79 2.70
N ASN A 15 -6.69 -18.92 3.65
CA ASN A 15 -7.03 -19.30 5.02
C ASN A 15 -7.90 -18.26 5.72
N THR A 16 -7.72 -16.96 5.43
CA THR A 16 -8.58 -15.89 5.95
C THR A 16 -10.02 -16.03 5.43
N LYS A 17 -10.18 -16.32 4.13
CA LYS A 17 -11.50 -16.57 3.53
C LYS A 17 -12.13 -17.86 4.07
N GLN A 18 -11.34 -18.93 4.24
CA GLN A 18 -11.81 -20.19 4.79
C GLN A 18 -12.31 -20.03 6.23
N LEU A 19 -11.58 -19.29 7.08
CA LEU A 19 -12.03 -18.94 8.43
C LEU A 19 -13.36 -18.16 8.44
N SER A 20 -13.50 -17.17 7.54
CA SER A 20 -14.75 -16.42 7.41
C SER A 20 -15.92 -17.30 6.96
N ASN A 21 -15.67 -18.26 6.08
CA ASN A 21 -16.67 -19.22 5.62
C ASN A 21 -17.08 -20.18 6.75
N LEU A 22 -16.12 -20.69 7.52
CA LEU A 22 -16.37 -21.51 8.70
C LEU A 22 -17.18 -20.73 9.75
N ASP A 23 -16.88 -19.47 10.01
CA ASP A 23 -17.67 -18.63 10.92
C ASP A 23 -19.12 -18.45 10.43
N ARG A 24 -19.31 -18.28 9.12
CA ARG A 24 -20.65 -18.20 8.52
C ARG A 24 -21.41 -19.52 8.65
N LEU A 25 -20.75 -20.66 8.46
CA LEU A 25 -21.35 -21.98 8.63
C LEU A 25 -21.70 -22.25 10.10
N ARG A 26 -20.81 -21.90 11.02
CA ARG A 26 -21.06 -21.95 12.47
C ARG A 26 -22.28 -21.13 12.85
N LYS A 27 -22.36 -19.87 12.40
CA LYS A 27 -23.51 -18.99 12.68
C LYS A 27 -24.81 -19.60 12.18
N LYS A 28 -24.84 -20.14 10.95
CA LYS A 28 -26.02 -20.83 10.41
C LYS A 28 -26.42 -22.07 11.20
N ALA A 29 -25.45 -22.87 11.63
CA ALA A 29 -25.72 -24.07 12.44
C ALA A 29 -26.28 -23.69 13.82
N VAL A 30 -25.70 -22.67 14.46
CA VAL A 30 -26.14 -22.15 15.76
C VAL A 30 -27.54 -21.51 15.67
N THR A 31 -27.83 -20.72 14.64
CA THR A 31 -29.17 -20.12 14.47
C THR A 31 -30.24 -21.18 14.27
N LYS A 32 -29.95 -22.22 13.47
CA LYS A 32 -30.87 -23.36 13.30
C LYS A 32 -31.07 -24.15 14.60
N GLN A 33 -30.01 -24.32 15.40
CA GLN A 33 -30.13 -24.94 16.71
C GLN A 33 -31.00 -24.10 17.66
N LEU A 34 -30.85 -22.77 17.66
CA LEU A 34 -31.68 -21.87 18.47
C LEU A 34 -33.15 -21.91 18.05
N GLU A 35 -33.45 -22.00 16.76
CA GLU A 35 -34.81 -22.17 16.23
C GLU A 35 -35.42 -23.52 16.63
N LEU A 36 -34.64 -24.60 16.58
CA LEU A 36 -35.08 -25.96 16.94
C LEU A 36 -35.09 -26.23 18.46
N SER A 37 -34.39 -25.42 19.25
CA SER A 37 -34.37 -25.54 20.71
C SER A 37 -35.73 -25.18 21.35
N ALA A 38 -36.62 -24.51 20.62
CA ALA A 38 -38.02 -24.37 20.99
C ALA A 38 -38.77 -25.72 21.02
N ASP A 39 -38.25 -26.74 20.33
CA ASP A 39 -38.85 -28.06 20.10
C ASP A 39 -38.05 -29.22 20.76
N ASN A 40 -37.07 -28.88 21.62
CA ASN A 40 -36.25 -29.79 22.43
C ASN A 40 -35.53 -30.91 21.64
N LYS A 41 -35.20 -30.66 20.36
CA LYS A 41 -34.43 -31.58 19.52
C LYS A 41 -33.05 -31.00 19.24
N ASN A 42 -32.00 -31.77 19.56
CA ASN A 42 -30.65 -31.45 19.11
C ASN A 42 -30.63 -31.43 17.58
N SER A 43 -30.25 -30.30 16.99
CA SER A 43 -30.15 -30.15 15.54
C SER A 43 -29.03 -31.05 15.02
N GLU A 44 -29.37 -32.08 14.23
CA GLU A 44 -28.40 -32.97 13.57
C GLU A 44 -27.37 -32.20 12.74
N GLU A 45 -27.76 -31.04 12.20
CA GLU A 45 -26.87 -30.15 11.45
C GLU A 45 -25.76 -29.54 12.31
N PHE A 46 -26.04 -29.25 13.59
CA PHE A 46 -25.03 -28.72 14.50
C PHE A 46 -23.99 -29.78 14.87
N LEU A 47 -24.43 -31.01 15.17
CA LEU A 47 -23.54 -32.13 15.45
C LEU A 47 -22.69 -32.48 14.23
N LYS A 48 -23.27 -32.45 13.04
CA LYS A 48 -22.54 -32.66 11.77
C LYS A 48 -21.49 -31.57 11.54
N TYR A 49 -21.83 -30.30 11.78
CA TYR A 49 -20.88 -29.20 11.71
C TYR A 49 -19.73 -29.38 12.71
N GLN A 50 -20.06 -29.70 13.97
CA GLN A 50 -19.08 -29.87 15.03
C GLN A 50 -18.10 -31.01 14.72
N HIS A 51 -18.59 -32.15 14.22
CA HIS A 51 -17.74 -33.29 13.89
C HIS A 51 -16.89 -33.04 12.63
N MET A 52 -17.44 -32.35 11.62
CA MET A 52 -16.74 -32.15 10.35
C MET A 52 -15.68 -31.05 10.42
N TYR A 53 -15.89 -30.00 11.21
CA TYR A 53 -15.04 -28.80 11.22
C TYR A 53 -14.31 -28.56 12.54
N GLN A 54 -14.20 -29.59 13.40
CA GLN A 54 -13.58 -29.47 14.72
C GLN A 54 -12.14 -28.97 14.67
N THR A 55 -11.34 -29.53 13.76
CA THR A 55 -9.91 -29.23 13.62
C THR A 55 -9.63 -28.24 12.51
N GLU A 56 -10.48 -28.16 11.49
CA GLU A 56 -10.25 -27.31 10.31
C GLU A 56 -10.10 -25.82 10.68
N ALA A 57 -10.90 -25.32 11.62
CA ALA A 57 -10.79 -23.92 12.05
C ALA A 57 -9.44 -23.62 12.71
N PHE A 58 -8.93 -24.57 13.52
CA PHE A 58 -7.64 -24.45 14.16
C PHE A 58 -6.50 -24.52 13.15
N GLU A 59 -6.54 -25.49 12.24
CA GLU A 59 -5.54 -25.66 11.18
C GLU A 59 -5.46 -24.43 10.25
N CYS A 60 -6.62 -23.88 9.85
CA CYS A 60 -6.66 -22.65 9.04
C CYS A 60 -6.06 -21.47 9.79
N SER A 61 -6.36 -21.35 11.10
CA SER A 61 -5.79 -20.30 11.94
C SER A 61 -4.28 -20.42 12.08
N GLN A 62 -3.77 -21.65 12.26
CA GLN A 62 -2.34 -21.94 12.34
C GLN A 62 -1.64 -21.58 11.03
N LYS A 63 -2.13 -22.09 9.89
CA LYS A 63 -1.56 -21.80 8.56
C LYS A 63 -1.55 -20.31 8.24
N ARG A 64 -2.60 -19.58 8.64
CA ARG A 64 -2.66 -18.12 8.51
C ARG A 64 -1.58 -17.43 9.33
N HIS A 65 -1.37 -17.87 10.57
CA HIS A 65 -0.34 -17.29 11.44
C HIS A 65 1.08 -17.57 10.91
N ASP A 66 1.35 -18.81 10.48
CA ASP A 66 2.65 -19.20 9.94
C ASP A 66 2.97 -18.42 8.67
N SER A 67 1.99 -18.29 7.76
CA SER A 67 2.15 -17.51 6.52
C SER A 67 2.39 -16.03 6.80
N HIS A 68 1.67 -15.46 7.77
CA HIS A 68 1.88 -14.07 8.20
C HIS A 68 3.30 -13.85 8.73
N LYS A 69 3.80 -14.78 9.55
CA LYS A 69 5.16 -14.71 10.11
C LYS A 69 6.22 -14.80 9.02
N ILE A 70 6.00 -15.60 7.98
CA ILE A 70 6.90 -15.67 6.81
C ILE A 70 6.93 -14.32 6.09
N MET A 71 5.76 -13.76 5.78
CA MET A 71 5.66 -12.46 5.10
C MET A 71 6.29 -11.32 5.91
N GLU A 72 6.13 -11.34 7.23
CA GLU A 72 6.73 -10.36 8.14
C GLU A 72 8.26 -10.42 8.09
N ASN A 73 8.84 -11.63 8.13
CA ASN A 73 10.28 -11.81 7.99
C ASN A 73 10.80 -11.33 6.63
N GLU A 74 10.10 -11.64 5.53
CA GLU A 74 10.47 -11.16 4.19
C GLU A 74 10.44 -9.64 4.10
N TYR A 75 9.42 -9.01 4.72
CA TYR A 75 9.31 -7.56 4.79
C TYR A 75 10.46 -6.93 5.61
N GLU A 76 10.82 -7.52 6.74
CA GLU A 76 11.97 -7.05 7.54
C GLU A 76 13.28 -7.14 6.75
N LEU A 77 13.51 -8.24 6.05
CA LEU A 77 14.70 -8.43 5.20
C LEU A 77 14.74 -7.39 4.08
N TYR A 78 13.61 -7.15 3.41
CA TYR A 78 13.49 -6.10 2.42
C TYR A 78 13.80 -4.73 3.01
N GLN A 79 13.26 -4.41 4.19
CA GLN A 79 13.50 -3.14 4.84
C GLN A 79 14.98 -2.94 5.22
N ARG A 80 15.64 -3.98 5.74
CA ARG A 80 17.07 -3.95 6.05
C ARG A 80 17.92 -3.73 4.79
N SER A 81 17.64 -4.47 3.72
CA SER A 81 18.38 -4.33 2.45
C SER A 81 18.18 -2.98 1.76
N SER A 82 16.97 -2.41 1.85
CA SER A 82 16.66 -1.08 1.34
C SER A 82 17.39 0.03 2.14
N LYS A 83 17.49 -0.14 3.46
CA LYS A 83 18.26 0.76 4.34
C LYS A 83 19.76 0.66 4.05
N THR A 84 20.34 -0.54 3.92
CA THR A 84 21.78 -0.69 3.67
C THR A 84 22.20 -0.16 2.30
N ARG A 85 21.39 -0.36 1.24
CA ARG A 85 21.69 0.18 -0.10
C ARG A 85 21.74 1.70 -0.18
N ARG A 86 21.06 2.42 0.73
CA ARG A 86 21.14 3.89 0.82
C ARG A 86 22.36 4.40 1.59
N TYR A 87 23.03 3.53 2.37
CA TYR A 87 24.16 3.90 3.23
C TYR A 87 25.48 3.19 2.91
N SER A 88 25.50 2.23 1.98
CA SER A 88 26.75 1.58 1.54
C SER A 88 27.33 2.25 0.30
N ILE A 89 27.75 3.51 0.43
CA ILE A 89 28.92 4.00 -0.32
C ILE A 89 30.08 3.79 0.65
N ASP A 90 30.73 2.64 0.55
CA ASP A 90 31.93 2.34 1.32
C ASP A 90 33.09 3.14 0.71
N LEU A 91 33.29 4.37 1.20
CA LEU A 91 34.38 5.27 0.78
C LEU A 91 35.70 4.98 1.49
N ASP A 92 35.73 4.01 2.42
CA ASP A 92 36.90 3.70 3.25
C ASP A 92 37.64 2.43 2.81
N SER A 93 37.26 1.77 1.72
CA SER A 93 38.10 0.73 1.12
C SER A 93 39.21 1.35 0.27
N VAL A 94 40.07 2.18 0.90
CA VAL A 94 41.40 2.48 0.36
C VAL A 94 42.23 1.22 0.55
N PRO A 95 42.71 0.54 -0.51
CA PRO A 95 43.74 -0.45 -0.34
C PRO A 95 44.94 0.30 0.24
N ALA A 96 45.35 -0.07 1.45
CA ALA A 96 46.62 0.36 2.02
C ALA A 96 47.74 -0.20 1.12
N ALA A 97 48.04 0.53 0.05
CA ALA A 97 49.28 0.42 -0.68
C ALA A 97 50.26 1.34 0.05
N ASP A 98 51.24 0.71 0.68
CA ASP A 98 52.37 1.31 1.37
C ASP A 98 52.85 2.58 0.65
N MET A 99 52.70 3.74 1.31
CA MET A 99 53.42 4.96 0.96
C MET A 99 54.29 5.41 2.13
N ASP A 100 55.59 5.34 1.82
CA ASP A 100 56.76 5.81 2.53
C ASP A 100 56.59 7.24 3.09
N PRO A 101 56.94 7.52 4.37
CA PRO A 101 56.74 8.83 4.96
C PRO A 101 57.96 9.73 4.71
N GLN A 102 57.94 10.53 3.64
CA GLN A 102 58.84 11.68 3.56
C GLN A 102 58.31 12.81 2.68
N ALA A 103 57.79 13.86 3.34
CA ALA A 103 58.14 15.27 3.08
C ALA A 103 57.02 16.19 3.61
N VAL A 104 57.20 16.61 4.87
CA VAL A 104 56.60 17.83 5.41
C VAL A 104 57.35 19.01 4.81
N ASN A 105 56.66 19.86 4.05
CA ASN A 105 56.68 21.32 4.24
C ASN A 105 55.85 22.03 3.16
N SER A 106 54.69 22.51 3.60
CA SER A 106 53.98 23.61 2.96
C SER A 106 54.72 24.91 3.28
N ASN A 107 54.98 25.74 2.27
CA ASN A 107 55.01 27.20 2.37
C ASN A 107 54.70 27.80 0.99
N GLU A 108 53.59 28.51 0.97
CA GLU A 108 53.24 29.71 0.18
C GLU A 108 54.11 30.06 -1.03
N ASP A 109 53.50 30.05 -2.23
CA ASP A 109 53.35 31.30 -2.97
C ASP A 109 52.21 31.20 -4.00
N PHE A 110 51.39 32.24 -4.07
CA PHE A 110 50.11 32.27 -4.78
C PHE A 110 50.20 33.29 -5.92
N LEU A 111 51.10 33.10 -6.89
CA LEU A 111 51.15 33.90 -8.11
C LEU A 111 51.77 33.09 -9.27
N ASP A 112 50.99 32.23 -9.93
CA ASP A 112 51.01 32.10 -11.39
C ASP A 112 49.84 31.24 -11.88
N ARG A 113 48.69 31.89 -12.12
CA ARG A 113 47.44 31.25 -12.54
C ARG A 113 47.46 30.80 -14.02
N ASP A 114 48.49 31.16 -14.77
CA ASP A 114 48.70 30.69 -16.14
C ASP A 114 49.67 29.50 -16.20
N GLU A 115 50.64 29.37 -15.28
CA GLU A 115 51.50 28.17 -15.22
C GLU A 115 50.75 26.93 -14.69
N ASP A 116 49.75 27.09 -13.82
CA ASP A 116 48.97 25.96 -13.30
C ASP A 116 48.15 25.27 -14.39
N ASN A 117 47.64 26.03 -15.38
CA ASN A 117 46.89 25.44 -16.48
C ASN A 117 47.80 24.67 -17.43
N ASP A 118 49.00 25.19 -17.71
CA ASP A 118 50.02 24.53 -18.52
C ASP A 118 50.63 23.32 -17.78
N ALA A 119 50.86 23.41 -16.47
CA ALA A 119 51.35 22.31 -15.64
C ALA A 119 50.32 21.19 -15.49
N VAL A 120 49.03 21.52 -15.33
CA VAL A 120 47.95 20.53 -15.32
C VAL A 120 47.76 19.92 -16.71
N MET A 121 47.87 20.70 -17.80
CA MET A 121 47.87 20.16 -19.16
C MET A 121 49.06 19.24 -19.40
N GLU A 122 50.25 19.60 -18.92
CA GLU A 122 51.47 18.81 -19.06
C GLU A 122 51.38 17.51 -18.24
N LEU A 123 50.84 17.55 -17.03
CA LEU A 123 50.52 16.37 -16.21
C LEU A 123 49.50 15.46 -16.90
N ARG A 124 48.43 16.03 -17.49
CA ARG A 124 47.39 15.29 -18.23
C ARG A 124 47.97 14.63 -19.48
N LYS A 125 48.81 15.34 -20.23
CA LYS A 125 49.55 14.84 -21.39
C LYS A 125 50.55 13.74 -21.02
N ARG A 126 51.19 13.84 -19.85
CA ARG A 126 52.14 12.84 -19.34
C ARG A 126 51.43 11.58 -18.83
N LEU A 127 50.26 11.71 -18.23
CA LEU A 127 49.41 10.59 -17.79
C LEU A 127 48.80 9.83 -18.97
N LEU A 128 48.31 10.54 -19.99
CA LEU A 128 47.76 9.94 -21.22
C LEU A 128 48.87 9.40 -22.16
N GLY A 129 50.02 10.09 -22.26
CA GLY A 129 51.14 9.70 -23.11
C GLY A 129 51.96 8.50 -22.61
N LYS A 130 51.89 8.16 -21.32
CA LYS A 130 52.69 7.06 -20.73
C LYS A 130 52.22 5.67 -21.17
N GLN A 131 51.02 5.53 -21.74
CA GLN A 131 50.49 4.23 -22.19
C GLN A 131 50.94 3.84 -23.62
N GLN A 132 51.57 4.74 -24.39
CA GLN A 132 52.00 4.47 -25.78
C GLN A 132 53.51 4.54 -26.04
N SER A 133 54.36 4.43 -25.01
CA SER A 133 55.82 4.38 -25.23
C SER A 133 56.31 2.97 -25.61
N LYS A 134 55.87 2.48 -26.76
CA LYS A 134 56.58 1.45 -27.54
C LYS A 134 56.28 1.59 -29.04
N GLY A 135 56.56 2.76 -29.63
CA GLY A 135 56.62 2.89 -31.09
C GLY A 135 56.46 4.32 -31.63
N LEU A 136 57.54 4.82 -32.23
CA LEU A 136 57.65 5.88 -33.25
C LEU A 136 57.03 7.28 -33.01
N GLY A 137 57.92 8.28 -32.92
CA GLY A 137 57.98 9.39 -33.89
C GLY A 137 56.84 10.40 -33.95
N TYR A 138 57.01 11.53 -33.26
CA TYR A 138 56.70 12.93 -33.62
C TYR A 138 55.38 13.34 -34.36
N GLU A 139 54.36 12.49 -34.48
CA GLU A 139 53.01 12.87 -34.97
C GLU A 139 51.92 12.84 -33.89
N SER A 140 52.24 12.36 -32.68
CA SER A 140 51.26 12.06 -31.62
C SER A 140 50.76 13.30 -30.83
N THR A 141 51.45 14.44 -30.88
CA THR A 141 51.03 15.62 -30.09
C THR A 141 49.70 16.22 -30.57
N LYS A 142 49.47 16.28 -31.89
CA LYS A 142 48.19 16.76 -32.45
C LYS A 142 47.00 15.84 -32.18
N SER A 143 47.23 14.54 -31.98
CA SER A 143 46.12 13.61 -31.67
C SER A 143 45.72 13.69 -30.21
N VAL A 144 46.67 13.94 -29.30
CA VAL A 144 46.39 14.06 -27.86
C VAL A 144 45.62 15.33 -27.55
N ASP A 145 46.01 16.48 -28.12
CA ASP A 145 45.28 17.74 -27.90
C ASP A 145 43.83 17.65 -28.42
N ARG A 146 43.63 17.00 -29.58
CA ARG A 146 42.31 16.74 -30.15
C ARG A 146 41.48 15.78 -29.29
N GLN A 147 42.12 14.79 -28.68
CA GLN A 147 41.48 13.83 -27.77
C GLN A 147 41.11 14.46 -26.43
N ILE A 148 41.86 15.48 -25.98
CA ILE A 148 41.53 16.29 -24.79
C ILE A 148 40.31 17.18 -25.09
N GLU A 149 40.28 17.84 -26.25
CA GLU A 149 39.14 18.65 -26.70
C GLU A 149 37.85 17.82 -26.83
N ASP A 150 37.93 16.62 -27.39
CA ASP A 150 36.80 15.69 -27.48
C ASP A 150 36.31 15.24 -26.09
N GLN A 151 37.22 15.03 -25.12
CA GLN A 151 36.85 14.67 -23.74
C GLN A 151 36.20 15.82 -22.97
N ASP A 152 36.73 17.04 -23.10
CA ASP A 152 36.16 18.21 -22.41
C ASP A 152 34.79 18.56 -23.00
N THR A 153 34.59 18.40 -24.31
CA THR A 153 33.27 18.54 -24.95
C THR A 153 32.27 17.52 -24.41
N LEU A 154 32.68 16.26 -24.27
CA LEU A 154 31.84 15.19 -23.73
C LEU A 154 31.51 15.43 -22.25
N GLN A 155 32.45 15.92 -21.45
CA GLN A 155 32.20 16.29 -20.06
C GLN A 155 31.24 17.48 -19.94
N GLN A 156 31.35 18.46 -20.82
CA GLN A 156 30.46 19.62 -20.83
C GLN A 156 29.02 19.23 -21.22
N ASP A 157 28.86 18.35 -22.21
CA ASP A 157 27.57 17.77 -22.57
C ASP A 157 26.98 16.93 -21.43
N LEU A 158 27.81 16.14 -20.74
CA LEU A 158 27.37 15.36 -19.58
C LEU A 158 26.88 16.28 -18.44
N ILE A 159 27.62 17.35 -18.13
CA ILE A 159 27.23 18.32 -17.10
C ILE A 159 25.91 19.01 -17.47
N GLN A 160 25.73 19.34 -18.75
CA GLN A 160 24.50 19.92 -19.26
C GLN A 160 23.32 18.95 -19.14
N ASP A 161 23.52 17.67 -19.45
CA ASP A 161 22.49 16.64 -19.33
C ASP A 161 22.18 16.31 -17.88
N MET A 162 23.17 16.28 -16.99
CA MET A 162 22.93 16.15 -15.54
C MET A 162 22.16 17.36 -15.00
N SER A 163 22.45 18.56 -15.48
CA SER A 163 21.71 19.77 -15.09
C SER A 163 20.26 19.75 -15.57
N LYS A 164 20.02 19.28 -16.82
CA LYS A 164 18.66 19.05 -17.33
C LYS A 164 17.94 17.95 -16.55
N LEU A 165 18.62 16.86 -16.21
CA LEU A 165 18.07 15.76 -15.43
C LEU A 165 17.65 16.25 -14.04
N VAL A 166 18.52 16.99 -13.34
CA VAL A 166 18.20 17.58 -12.02
C VAL A 166 17.07 18.59 -12.13
N GLY A 167 17.03 19.39 -13.20
CA GLY A 167 15.90 20.27 -13.51
C GLY A 167 14.58 19.51 -13.66
N SER A 168 14.60 18.42 -14.45
CA SER A 168 13.44 17.56 -14.66
C SER A 168 13.02 16.82 -13.38
N LEU A 169 13.97 16.41 -12.54
CA LEU A 169 13.72 15.79 -11.24
C LEU A 169 13.11 16.79 -10.25
N LYS A 170 13.60 18.03 -10.22
CA LYS A 170 13.02 19.11 -9.40
C LYS A 170 11.58 19.40 -9.84
N GLN A 171 11.34 19.49 -11.15
CA GLN A 171 10.01 19.72 -11.68
C GLN A 171 9.07 18.53 -11.41
N GLY A 172 9.59 17.30 -11.52
CA GLY A 172 8.88 16.07 -11.14
C GLY A 172 8.53 16.04 -9.66
N ALA A 173 9.45 16.43 -8.77
CA ALA A 173 9.21 16.50 -7.33
C ALA A 173 8.15 17.56 -6.96
N VAL A 174 8.17 18.72 -7.62
CA VAL A 174 7.13 19.75 -7.44
C VAL A 174 5.77 19.26 -7.92
N ALA A 175 5.71 18.60 -9.08
CA ALA A 175 4.48 17.99 -9.58
C ALA A 175 3.96 16.88 -8.64
N PHE A 176 4.86 16.06 -8.10
CA PHE A 176 4.52 15.00 -7.16
C PHE A 176 4.02 15.56 -5.82
N GLN A 177 4.63 16.63 -5.31
CA GLN A 177 4.17 17.33 -4.12
C GLN A 177 2.78 17.95 -4.33
N SER A 178 2.55 18.57 -5.49
CA SER A 178 1.23 19.13 -5.84
C SER A 178 0.15 18.05 -5.94
N ALA A 179 0.48 16.91 -6.54
CA ALA A 179 -0.44 15.77 -6.62
C ALA A 179 -0.75 15.19 -5.23
N LEU A 180 0.24 15.13 -4.33
CA LEU A 180 0.02 14.68 -2.95
C LEU A 180 -0.84 15.65 -2.14
N ASP A 181 -0.68 16.96 -2.33
CA ASP A 181 -1.51 17.95 -1.65
C ASP A 181 -2.97 17.91 -2.17
N GLU A 182 -3.16 17.68 -3.47
CA GLU A 182 -4.48 17.42 -4.06
C GLU A 182 -5.09 16.12 -3.52
N ASP A 183 -4.34 15.03 -3.51
CA ASP A 183 -4.80 13.74 -2.97
C ASP A 183 -5.15 13.85 -1.49
N LYS A 184 -4.38 14.61 -0.70
CA LYS A 184 -4.69 14.89 0.72
C LYS A 184 -6.01 15.64 0.88
N GLN A 185 -6.29 16.60 -0.01
CA GLN A 185 -7.55 17.34 -0.01
C GLN A 185 -8.73 16.43 -0.39
N VAL A 186 -8.56 15.57 -1.40
CA VAL A 186 -9.57 14.57 -1.81
C VAL A 186 -9.81 13.56 -0.69
N LEU A 187 -8.75 13.11 0.00
CA LEU A 187 -8.87 12.20 1.13
C LEU A 187 -9.64 12.84 2.29
N GLY A 188 -9.38 14.13 2.58
CA GLY A 188 -10.14 14.89 3.58
C GLY A 188 -11.61 15.05 3.20
N ALA A 189 -11.91 15.31 1.93
CA ALA A 189 -13.28 15.36 1.43
C ALA A 189 -13.98 13.99 1.53
N ALA A 190 -13.26 12.89 1.26
CA ALA A 190 -13.76 11.54 1.43
C ALA A 190 -13.98 11.18 2.91
N GLU A 191 -13.11 11.62 3.82
CA GLU A 191 -13.26 11.45 5.27
C GLU A 191 -14.52 12.16 5.77
N ILE A 192 -14.73 13.42 5.37
CA ILE A 192 -15.96 14.18 5.69
C ILE A 192 -17.18 13.47 5.10
N GLY A 193 -17.10 12.99 3.86
CA GLY A 193 -18.17 12.23 3.21
C GLY A 193 -18.52 10.94 3.97
N ILE A 194 -17.52 10.19 4.42
CA ILE A 194 -17.69 8.98 5.24
C ILE A 194 -18.30 9.34 6.60
N GLN A 195 -17.87 10.42 7.23
CA GLN A 195 -18.41 10.86 8.51
C GLN A 195 -19.88 11.29 8.39
N VAL A 196 -20.24 12.02 7.33
CA VAL A 196 -21.63 12.42 7.05
C VAL A 196 -22.49 11.21 6.70
N ALA A 197 -21.98 10.27 5.89
CA ALA A 197 -22.67 9.01 5.59
C ALA A 197 -22.85 8.13 6.84
N SER A 198 -21.84 8.08 7.71
CA SER A 198 -21.88 7.40 9.01
C SER A 198 -22.95 7.99 9.92
N GLN A 199 -23.00 9.33 10.05
CA GLN A 199 -24.03 10.01 10.81
C GLN A 199 -25.42 9.74 10.24
N GLY A 200 -25.59 9.82 8.92
CA GLY A 200 -26.85 9.49 8.25
C GLY A 200 -27.30 8.04 8.49
N LEU A 201 -26.37 7.07 8.40
CA LEU A 201 -26.63 5.67 8.74
C LEU A 201 -27.01 5.49 10.21
N MET A 202 -26.36 6.20 11.11
CA MET A 202 -26.63 6.12 12.55
C MET A 202 -27.98 6.75 12.89
N ASP A 203 -28.39 7.82 12.22
CA ASP A 203 -29.70 8.45 12.36
C ASP A 203 -30.82 7.58 11.79
N VAL A 204 -30.60 6.96 10.63
CA VAL A 204 -31.53 5.98 10.03
C VAL A 204 -31.64 4.75 10.93
N SER A 205 -30.52 4.25 11.45
CA SER A 205 -30.49 3.12 12.39
C SER A 205 -31.18 3.46 13.72
N GLY A 206 -30.98 4.68 14.23
CA GLY A 206 -31.67 5.20 15.41
C GLY A 206 -33.18 5.30 15.20
N LYS A 207 -33.63 5.77 14.03
CA LYS A 207 -35.05 5.79 13.65
C LYS A 207 -35.60 4.38 13.50
N LEU A 208 -34.91 3.44 12.86
CA LEU A 208 -35.32 2.04 12.76
C LEU A 208 -35.40 1.34 14.13
N LYS A 209 -34.47 1.61 15.04
CA LYS A 209 -34.51 1.09 16.41
C LYS A 209 -35.68 1.67 17.22
N LYS A 210 -36.10 2.89 16.91
CA LYS A 210 -37.29 3.54 17.48
C LYS A 210 -38.60 3.04 16.86
N TYR A 211 -38.54 2.40 15.68
CA TYR A 211 -39.61 1.62 15.08
C TYR A 211 -39.71 0.25 15.78
N ASP A 212 -40.21 0.28 17.01
CA ASP A 212 -40.52 -0.93 17.74
C ASP A 212 -41.73 -1.64 17.09
N LYS A 213 -41.53 -2.89 16.67
CA LYS A 213 -42.53 -3.74 15.99
C LYS A 213 -43.84 -3.83 16.79
N SER A 214 -43.75 -3.71 18.13
CA SER A 214 -44.90 -3.71 19.03
C SER A 214 -45.85 -2.51 18.82
N LYS A 215 -45.31 -1.31 18.60
CA LYS A 215 -46.12 -0.09 18.41
C LYS A 215 -46.82 -0.03 17.06
N LEU A 216 -46.19 -0.58 16.02
CA LEU A 216 -46.79 -0.66 14.69
C LEU A 216 -47.95 -1.67 14.66
N SER A 217 -47.78 -2.82 15.30
CA SER A 217 -48.87 -3.78 15.50
C SER A 217 -50.03 -3.15 16.28
N TYR A 218 -49.74 -2.39 17.34
CA TYR A 218 -50.77 -1.72 18.14
C TYR A 218 -51.58 -0.67 17.34
N LEU A 219 -50.91 0.16 16.55
CA LEU A 219 -51.60 1.12 15.66
C LEU A 219 -52.43 0.41 14.57
N PHE A 220 -51.95 -0.71 14.05
CA PHE A 220 -52.69 -1.52 13.09
C PHE A 220 -53.97 -2.09 13.73
N TYR A 221 -53.90 -2.64 14.95
CA TYR A 221 -55.07 -3.14 15.67
C TYR A 221 -56.12 -2.04 15.92
N ILE A 222 -55.70 -0.84 16.33
CA ILE A 222 -56.60 0.31 16.52
C ILE A 222 -57.29 0.72 15.21
N THR A 223 -56.53 0.76 14.11
CA THR A 223 -57.08 1.14 12.80
C THR A 223 -58.12 0.11 12.32
N VAL A 224 -57.83 -1.18 12.47
CA VAL A 224 -58.77 -2.26 12.14
C VAL A 224 -60.02 -2.19 13.02
N PHE A 225 -59.87 -1.90 14.31
CA PHE A 225 -60.99 -1.77 15.25
C PHE A 225 -61.94 -0.61 14.88
N ILE A 226 -61.38 0.55 14.52
CA ILE A 226 -62.16 1.71 14.05
C ILE A 226 -62.90 1.36 12.74
N PHE A 227 -62.23 0.67 11.83
CA PHE A 227 -62.83 0.26 10.55
C PHE A 227 -63.98 -0.74 10.75
N MET A 228 -63.87 -1.64 11.73
CA MET A 228 -64.93 -2.57 12.11
C MET A 228 -66.18 -1.83 12.63
N ILE A 229 -65.99 -0.81 13.48
CA ILE A 229 -67.08 0.03 14.00
C ILE A 229 -67.74 0.82 12.86
N LEU A 230 -66.94 1.45 12.00
CA LEU A 230 -67.46 2.18 10.84
C LEU A 230 -68.25 1.28 9.89
N GLY A 231 -67.78 0.04 9.66
CA GLY A 231 -68.50 -0.96 8.89
C GLY A 231 -69.87 -1.27 9.49
N LEU A 232 -69.96 -1.39 10.82
CA LEU A 232 -71.22 -1.66 11.52
C LEU A 232 -72.18 -0.47 11.45
N VAL A 233 -71.67 0.76 11.59
CA VAL A 233 -72.49 1.98 11.40
C VAL A 233 -73.00 2.05 9.96
N PHE A 234 -72.16 1.72 8.98
CA PHE A 234 -72.53 1.75 7.57
C PHE A 234 -73.60 0.69 7.25
N THR A 235 -73.48 -0.54 7.77
CA THR A 235 -74.52 -1.56 7.60
C THR A 235 -75.81 -1.19 8.30
N PHE A 236 -75.75 -0.56 9.48
CA PHE A 236 -76.93 -0.07 10.18
C PHE A 236 -77.66 1.04 9.39
N ILE A 237 -76.92 1.98 8.79
CA ILE A 237 -77.47 3.00 7.91
C ILE A 237 -78.16 2.35 6.70
N ILE A 238 -77.55 1.33 6.07
CA ILE A 238 -78.17 0.64 4.94
C ILE A 238 -79.50 -0.03 5.34
N ILE A 239 -79.54 -0.73 6.48
CA ILE A 239 -80.77 -1.38 6.97
C ILE A 239 -81.87 -0.36 7.25
N GLN A 240 -81.52 0.79 7.83
CA GLN A 240 -82.49 1.83 8.16
C GLN A 240 -82.95 2.66 6.95
N LEU A 241 -82.12 2.75 5.90
CA LEU A 241 -82.46 3.44 4.66
C LEU A 241 -83.32 2.56 3.72
N PHE A 242 -83.22 1.23 3.84
CA PHE A 242 -84.08 0.25 3.15
C PHE A 242 -84.79 -0.69 4.13
N PRO A 243 -85.74 -0.20 4.94
CA PRO A 243 -86.47 -1.05 5.89
C PRO A 243 -87.56 -1.93 5.23
N ALA A 244 -87.80 -1.78 3.92
CA ALA A 244 -88.95 -2.38 3.23
C ALA A 244 -88.58 -2.94 1.83
N LEU A 245 -87.70 -3.94 1.82
CA LEU A 245 -87.53 -4.91 0.73
C LEU A 245 -87.56 -6.33 1.32
#